data_AF-X0U8Q3-F1
#
_entry.id   AF-X0U8Q3-F1
#
_cell.length_a   1.000
_cell.length_b   1.000
_cell.length_c   1.000
_cell.angle_alpha   90.00
_cell.angle_beta   90.00
_cell.angle_gamma   90.00
#
_symmetry.space_group_name_H-M   'P 1'
#
loop_
_entity.id
_entity.type
_entity.pdbx_description
1 polymer ?
#
loop_
_entity_poly.entity_id
_entity_poly.type
_entity_poly.pdbx_seq_one_letter_code
_entity_poly.pdbx_strand_id
1 'polypeptide(L)'
;MKGVTTQPTQQQRVIRVFVSSTFRDMKEEREELVKRVFPKLRKICEKRGVTWGEVDLRWGITDEQKAEGKVLPICLKEIDECRPYFVGLLGERYGWVPPEIPEDLIEMAPWLAEHREKSVTELEILHGALNEPEMAEKALFYFRDPHYVYSLAPDRREELLEGPVQEEIEELGPDGAEDRVESRRKKLAALKGRIRESGLPIRENYRSPEQLGELVLKDFTQVVDQL
;
A
#
# COMPACT_ATOMS: atom_id res chain seq x y z
N MET A 1 -43.09 -32.90 -12.60
CA MET A 1 -41.73 -32.32 -12.58
C MET A 1 -41.87 -30.83 -12.33
N LYS A 2 -41.54 -30.35 -11.13
CA LYS A 2 -41.56 -28.92 -10.81
C LYS A 2 -40.19 -28.36 -11.19
N GLY A 3 -40.17 -27.44 -12.15
CA GLY A 3 -38.95 -26.76 -12.58
C GLY A 3 -38.39 -25.93 -11.42
N VAL A 4 -37.15 -26.23 -11.03
CA VAL A 4 -36.38 -25.37 -10.13
C VAL A 4 -35.87 -24.22 -10.99
N THR A 5 -36.51 -23.06 -10.84
CA THR A 5 -36.00 -21.81 -11.39
C THR A 5 -34.83 -21.38 -10.52
N THR A 6 -33.61 -21.67 -10.95
CA THR A 6 -32.40 -21.07 -10.37
C THR A 6 -32.46 -19.57 -10.64
N GLN A 7 -32.78 -18.78 -9.60
CA GLN A 7 -32.59 -17.34 -9.65
C GLN A 7 -31.10 -17.05 -9.90
N PRO A 8 -30.77 -16.06 -10.75
CA PRO A 8 -29.38 -15.64 -10.89
C PRO A 8 -28.89 -15.20 -9.51
N THR A 9 -27.80 -15.79 -9.04
CA THR A 9 -27.10 -15.35 -7.84
C THR A 9 -26.81 -13.86 -7.99
N GLN A 10 -27.45 -13.05 -7.16
CA GLN A 10 -27.22 -11.62 -7.07
C GLN A 10 -25.70 -11.45 -6.88
N GLN A 11 -25.03 -10.94 -7.91
CA GLN A 11 -23.59 -10.75 -7.90
C GLN A 11 -23.26 -9.90 -6.67
N GLN A 12 -22.57 -10.48 -5.68
CA GLN A 12 -22.34 -9.79 -4.41
C GLN A 12 -21.64 -8.47 -4.71
N ARG A 13 -22.26 -7.36 -4.33
CA ARG A 13 -21.65 -6.03 -4.46
C ARG A 13 -20.59 -5.93 -3.37
N VAL A 14 -19.34 -6.17 -3.70
CA VAL A 14 -18.23 -6.15 -2.74
C VAL A 14 -17.25 -5.07 -3.15
N ILE A 15 -16.82 -4.25 -2.18
CA ILE A 15 -15.62 -3.43 -2.28
C ILE A 15 -14.57 -4.11 -1.41
N ARG A 16 -13.56 -4.71 -2.06
CA ARG A 16 -12.42 -5.32 -1.38
C ARG A 16 -11.18 -4.50 -1.73
N VAL A 17 -10.60 -3.79 -0.76
CA VAL A 17 -9.51 -2.83 -0.98
C VAL A 17 -8.19 -3.38 -0.46
N PHE A 18 -7.15 -3.33 -1.31
CA PHE A 18 -5.78 -3.61 -0.88
C PHE A 18 -5.11 -2.33 -0.36
N VAL A 19 -4.49 -2.39 0.82
CA VAL A 19 -3.76 -1.24 1.40
C VAL A 19 -2.26 -1.50 1.34
N SER A 20 -1.58 -0.82 0.40
CA SER A 20 -0.12 -0.81 0.24
C SER A 20 0.50 0.38 0.97
N SER A 21 1.54 0.11 1.75
CA SER A 21 2.38 1.13 2.41
C SER A 21 3.63 0.47 2.97
N THR A 22 4.62 1.28 3.33
CA THR A 22 5.70 0.83 4.22
C THR A 22 5.18 0.46 5.62
N PHE A 23 5.91 -0.38 6.35
CA PHE A 23 5.47 -0.85 7.66
C PHE A 23 5.83 0.12 8.80
N ARG A 24 7.10 0.52 8.94
CA ARG A 24 7.55 1.22 10.15
C ARG A 24 6.89 2.60 10.32
N ASP A 25 6.94 3.42 9.28
CA ASP A 25 6.55 4.82 9.35
C ASP A 25 5.06 5.09 9.11
N MET A 26 4.26 4.10 8.70
CA MET A 26 2.82 4.24 8.41
C MET A 26 1.91 3.57 9.44
N LYS A 27 2.45 3.28 10.63
CA LYS A 27 1.71 2.55 11.67
C LYS A 27 0.47 3.33 12.11
N GLU A 28 0.60 4.62 12.37
CA GLU A 28 -0.50 5.44 12.89
C GLU A 28 -1.58 5.68 11.83
N GLU A 29 -1.16 5.90 10.59
CA GLU A 29 -2.03 6.01 9.43
C GLU A 29 -2.88 4.74 9.29
N ARG A 30 -2.26 3.54 9.31
CA ARG A 30 -3.00 2.28 9.25
C ARG A 30 -3.90 2.06 10.46
N GLU A 31 -3.44 2.41 11.67
CA GLU A 31 -4.27 2.31 12.87
C GLU A 31 -5.51 3.21 12.79
N GLU A 32 -5.38 4.42 12.28
CA GLU A 32 -6.52 5.33 12.07
C GLU A 32 -7.50 4.75 11.05
N LEU A 33 -7.00 4.17 9.95
CA LEU A 33 -7.85 3.51 8.96
C LEU A 33 -8.64 2.35 9.58
N VAL A 34 -7.96 1.42 10.26
CA VAL A 34 -8.57 0.22 10.83
C VAL A 34 -9.52 0.55 11.99
N LYS A 35 -9.11 1.43 12.91
CA LYS A 35 -9.88 1.71 14.13
C LYS A 35 -11.03 2.68 13.90
N ARG A 36 -10.92 3.61 12.93
CA ARG A 36 -11.89 4.70 12.76
C ARG A 36 -12.54 4.76 11.40
N VAL A 37 -11.78 4.59 10.31
CA VAL A 37 -12.30 4.83 8.95
C VAL A 37 -13.06 3.62 8.40
N PHE A 38 -12.46 2.44 8.39
CA PHE A 38 -13.07 1.23 7.84
C PHE A 38 -14.37 0.84 8.55
N PRO A 39 -14.53 0.98 9.88
CA PRO A 39 -15.82 0.76 10.53
C PRO A 39 -16.92 1.72 10.05
N LYS A 40 -16.57 2.96 9.67
CA LYS A 40 -17.53 3.92 9.11
C LYS A 40 -17.86 3.58 7.65
N LEU A 41 -16.85 3.25 6.84
CA LEU A 41 -17.06 2.82 5.45
C LEU A 41 -17.90 1.56 5.35
N ARG A 42 -17.69 0.59 6.25
CA ARG A 42 -18.52 -0.61 6.36
C ARG A 42 -20.00 -0.25 6.56
N LYS A 43 -20.32 0.64 7.50
CA LYS A 43 -21.70 1.12 7.72
C LYS A 43 -22.28 1.87 6.52
N ILE A 44 -21.47 2.61 5.78
CA ILE A 44 -21.89 3.32 4.56
C ILE A 44 -22.21 2.32 3.45
N CYS A 45 -21.35 1.32 3.24
CA CYS A 45 -21.53 0.26 2.26
C CYS A 45 -22.76 -0.61 2.58
N GLU A 46 -22.94 -1.01 3.84
CA GLU A 46 -24.06 -1.82 4.31
C GLU A 46 -25.42 -1.18 4.00
N LYS A 47 -25.53 0.14 4.17
CA LYS A 47 -26.76 0.90 3.81
C LYS A 47 -27.13 0.81 2.34
N ARG A 48 -26.17 0.46 1.47
CA ARG A 48 -26.35 0.28 0.02
C ARG A 48 -26.35 -1.19 -0.41
N GLY A 49 -26.33 -2.13 0.54
CA GLY A 49 -26.21 -3.55 0.24
C GLY A 49 -24.85 -3.93 -0.36
N VAL A 50 -23.80 -3.18 -0.03
CA VAL A 50 -22.42 -3.44 -0.45
C VAL A 50 -21.62 -3.97 0.74
N THR A 51 -20.87 -5.05 0.53
CA THR A 51 -19.94 -5.58 1.54
C THR A 51 -18.60 -4.86 1.44
N TRP A 52 -18.12 -4.31 2.56
CA TRP A 52 -16.77 -3.75 2.67
C TRP A 52 -15.78 -4.83 3.14
N GLY A 53 -14.63 -4.93 2.47
CA GLY A 53 -13.50 -5.75 2.87
C GLY A 53 -12.19 -4.99 2.71
N GLU A 54 -11.37 -4.99 3.76
CA GLU A 54 -10.03 -4.42 3.78
C GLU A 54 -9.00 -5.54 3.80
N VAL A 55 -7.99 -5.44 2.92
CA VAL A 55 -6.82 -6.32 2.92
C VAL A 55 -5.63 -5.51 3.38
N ASP A 56 -5.34 -5.68 4.67
CA ASP A 56 -4.18 -5.11 5.33
C ASP A 56 -3.27 -6.24 5.83
N LEU A 57 -2.30 -6.61 4.98
CA LEU A 57 -1.40 -7.72 5.23
C LEU A 57 -0.41 -7.48 6.38
N ARG A 58 -0.32 -6.26 6.94
CA ARG A 58 0.43 -6.01 8.17
C ARG A 58 -0.10 -6.82 9.35
N TRP A 59 -1.41 -7.03 9.40
CA TRP A 59 -2.06 -7.76 10.49
C TRP A 59 -2.24 -9.26 10.17
N GLY A 60 -1.81 -9.71 8.98
CA GLY A 60 -2.02 -11.07 8.48
C GLY A 60 -0.76 -11.82 8.07
N ILE A 61 0.39 -11.14 7.91
CA ILE A 61 1.67 -11.79 7.57
C ILE A 61 2.43 -12.14 8.85
N THR A 62 2.68 -13.43 9.06
CA THR A 62 3.49 -13.92 10.18
C THR A 62 4.97 -13.64 9.99
N ASP A 63 5.75 -13.65 11.07
CA ASP A 63 7.19 -13.44 10.98
C ASP A 63 7.89 -14.57 10.18
N GLU A 64 7.32 -15.79 10.17
CA GLU A 64 7.79 -16.86 9.27
C GLU A 64 7.58 -16.51 7.79
N GLN A 65 6.42 -15.95 7.41
CA GLN A 65 6.16 -15.56 6.02
C GLN A 65 7.07 -14.42 5.55
N LYS A 66 7.49 -13.54 6.47
CA LYS A 66 8.53 -12.52 6.20
C LYS A 66 9.89 -13.17 5.99
N ALA A 67 10.26 -14.12 6.85
CA ALA A 67 11.55 -14.81 6.78
C ALA A 67 11.69 -15.71 5.53
N GLU A 68 10.58 -16.29 5.05
CA GLU A 68 10.55 -17.19 3.88
C GLU A 68 10.42 -16.46 2.53
N GLY A 69 10.48 -15.12 2.50
CA GLY A 69 10.34 -14.35 1.25
C GLY A 69 8.96 -14.44 0.59
N LYS A 70 7.95 -14.97 1.30
CA LYS A 70 6.59 -15.21 0.77
C LYS A 70 5.70 -13.97 0.77
N VAL A 71 6.18 -12.85 1.32
CA VAL A 71 5.44 -11.58 1.40
C VAL A 71 5.00 -11.13 0.01
N LEU A 72 5.92 -11.01 -0.95
CA LEU A 72 5.62 -10.47 -2.27
C LEU A 72 4.62 -11.35 -3.05
N PRO A 73 4.77 -12.69 -3.16
CA PRO A 73 3.76 -13.54 -3.80
C PRO A 73 2.35 -13.37 -3.22
N ILE A 74 2.24 -13.29 -1.89
CA ILE A 74 0.95 -13.09 -1.20
C ILE A 74 0.37 -11.72 -1.57
N CYS A 75 1.18 -10.66 -1.51
CA CYS A 75 0.75 -9.32 -1.87
C CYS A 75 0.23 -9.23 -3.31
N LEU A 76 0.96 -9.78 -4.30
CA LEU A 76 0.54 -9.74 -5.70
C LEU A 76 -0.81 -10.43 -5.91
N LYS A 77 -0.99 -11.62 -5.33
CA LYS A 77 -2.25 -12.36 -5.39
C LYS A 77 -3.41 -11.57 -4.76
N GLU A 78 -3.18 -11.01 -3.57
CA GLU A 78 -4.20 -10.25 -2.84
C GLU A 78 -4.59 -8.96 -3.57
N ILE A 79 -3.64 -8.30 -4.22
CA ILE A 79 -3.90 -7.16 -5.09
C ILE A 79 -4.85 -7.56 -6.22
N ASP A 80 -4.59 -8.68 -6.90
CA ASP A 80 -5.45 -9.15 -8.00
C ASP A 80 -6.88 -9.46 -7.52
N GLU A 81 -7.03 -10.03 -6.33
CA GLU A 81 -8.34 -10.28 -5.71
C GLU A 81 -9.05 -9.01 -5.22
N CYS A 82 -8.34 -7.88 -5.08
CA CYS A 82 -8.90 -6.59 -4.65
C CYS A 82 -9.23 -5.65 -5.83
N ARG A 83 -8.83 -5.98 -7.06
CA ARG A 83 -9.08 -5.11 -8.21
C ARG A 83 -10.60 -4.79 -8.35
N PRO A 84 -10.96 -3.54 -8.68
CA PRO A 84 -10.08 -2.42 -9.03
C PRO A 84 -9.64 -1.53 -7.84
N TYR A 85 -9.88 -1.93 -6.58
CA TYR A 85 -9.69 -1.07 -5.41
C TYR A 85 -8.29 -1.22 -4.79
N PHE A 86 -7.51 -0.14 -4.87
CA PHE A 86 -6.14 -0.09 -4.35
C PHE A 86 -5.91 1.22 -3.58
N VAL A 87 -5.22 1.14 -2.44
CA VAL A 87 -4.80 2.32 -1.67
C VAL A 87 -3.30 2.28 -1.49
N GLY A 88 -2.61 3.31 -1.98
CA GLY A 88 -1.18 3.51 -1.73
C GLY A 88 -0.93 4.64 -0.73
N LEU A 89 -0.33 4.33 0.41
CA LEU A 89 0.10 5.32 1.40
C LEU A 89 1.63 5.47 1.34
N LEU A 90 2.13 6.67 1.07
CA LEU A 90 3.57 6.94 1.03
C LEU A 90 3.97 8.08 1.98
N GLY A 91 5.09 7.85 2.67
CA GLY A 91 5.68 8.76 3.64
C GLY A 91 7.11 9.06 3.23
N GLU A 92 8.04 8.96 4.18
CA GLU A 92 9.44 9.34 3.98
C GLU A 92 10.41 8.16 4.07
N ARG A 93 9.89 6.93 4.01
CA ARG A 93 10.69 5.70 3.85
C ARG A 93 10.34 5.03 2.54
N TYR A 94 11.35 4.46 1.88
CA TYR A 94 11.18 3.73 0.62
C TYR A 94 10.61 2.32 0.84
N GLY A 95 10.88 1.74 2.01
CA GLY A 95 10.47 0.39 2.38
C GLY A 95 11.57 -0.64 2.19
N TRP A 96 11.25 -1.89 2.53
CA TRP A 96 12.18 -3.01 2.46
C TRP A 96 12.36 -3.48 1.02
N VAL A 97 13.61 -3.60 0.59
CA VAL A 97 14.02 -4.19 -0.68
C VAL A 97 14.41 -5.64 -0.41
N PRO A 98 13.75 -6.62 -1.02
CA PRO A 98 14.14 -8.01 -0.84
C PRO A 98 15.54 -8.24 -1.43
N PRO A 99 16.41 -9.03 -0.78
CA PRO A 99 17.74 -9.32 -1.31
C PRO A 99 17.67 -10.09 -2.63
N GLU A 100 16.64 -10.92 -2.80
CA GLU A 100 16.35 -11.66 -4.01
C GLU A 100 14.84 -11.77 -4.22
N ILE A 101 14.43 -11.88 -5.48
CA ILE A 101 13.06 -12.26 -5.86
C ILE A 101 13.16 -13.71 -6.35
N PRO A 102 12.40 -14.65 -5.77
CA PRO A 102 12.41 -16.05 -6.18
C PRO A 102 12.14 -16.23 -7.67
N GLU A 103 12.91 -17.10 -8.34
CA GLU A 103 12.80 -17.29 -9.81
C GLU A 103 11.45 -17.87 -10.23
N ASP A 104 10.82 -18.71 -9.41
CA ASP A 104 9.46 -19.20 -9.64
C ASP A 104 8.43 -18.06 -9.66
N LEU A 105 8.61 -17.04 -8.82
CA LEU A 105 7.77 -15.84 -8.85
C LEU A 105 8.01 -15.01 -10.12
N ILE A 106 9.25 -14.96 -10.60
CA ILE A 106 9.59 -14.27 -11.86
C ILE A 106 8.99 -15.01 -13.06
N GLU A 107 8.99 -16.35 -13.05
CA GLU A 107 8.31 -17.13 -14.08
C GLU A 107 6.80 -16.83 -14.13
N MET A 108 6.17 -16.63 -12.96
CA MET A 108 4.76 -16.24 -12.87
C MET A 108 4.50 -14.78 -13.25
N ALA A 109 5.43 -13.86 -12.96
CA ALA A 109 5.34 -12.44 -13.23
C ALA A 109 6.66 -11.89 -13.81
N PRO A 110 6.90 -12.07 -15.14
CA PRO A 110 8.19 -11.80 -15.77
C PRO A 110 8.71 -10.36 -15.61
N TRP A 111 7.81 -9.39 -15.45
CA TRP A 111 8.17 -7.98 -15.24
C TRP A 111 9.00 -7.74 -13.97
N LEU A 112 8.95 -8.65 -12.99
CA LEU A 112 9.74 -8.58 -11.77
C LEU A 112 11.25 -8.69 -12.03
N ALA A 113 11.66 -9.36 -13.12
CA ALA A 113 13.06 -9.54 -13.46
C ALA A 113 13.81 -8.20 -13.63
N GLU A 114 13.12 -7.16 -14.12
CA GLU A 114 13.67 -5.82 -14.34
C GLU A 114 13.63 -4.94 -13.07
N HIS A 115 13.10 -5.46 -11.97
CA HIS A 115 12.70 -4.67 -10.80
C HIS A 115 13.21 -5.25 -9.46
N ARG A 116 14.25 -6.08 -9.51
CA ARG A 116 14.85 -6.76 -8.34
C ARG A 116 15.33 -5.82 -7.24
N GLU A 117 15.72 -4.60 -7.59
CA GLU A 117 16.22 -3.61 -6.62
C GLU A 117 15.13 -2.69 -6.02
N LYS A 118 13.85 -2.99 -6.25
CA LYS A 118 12.73 -2.17 -5.79
C LYS A 118 12.17 -2.67 -4.47
N SER A 119 11.63 -1.75 -3.67
CA SER A 119 10.98 -2.14 -2.42
C SER A 119 9.71 -2.94 -2.70
N VAL A 120 9.30 -3.81 -1.76
CA VAL A 120 8.03 -4.54 -1.87
C VAL A 120 6.86 -3.58 -2.09
N THR A 121 6.84 -2.44 -1.38
CA THR A 121 5.81 -1.41 -1.57
C THR A 121 5.81 -0.82 -2.99
N GLU A 122 6.99 -0.58 -3.59
CA GLU A 122 7.02 -0.14 -5.00
C GLU A 122 6.50 -1.24 -5.94
N LEU A 123 6.87 -2.51 -5.70
CA LEU A 123 6.40 -3.64 -6.51
C LEU A 123 4.88 -3.82 -6.41
N GLU A 124 4.30 -3.67 -5.22
CA GLU A 124 2.86 -3.65 -5.00
C GLU A 124 2.17 -2.54 -5.79
N ILE A 125 2.71 -1.31 -5.76
CA ILE A 125 2.16 -0.17 -6.49
C ILE A 125 2.30 -0.35 -8.01
N LEU A 126 3.41 -0.93 -8.47
CA LEU A 126 3.60 -1.26 -9.87
C LEU A 126 2.54 -2.25 -10.34
N HIS A 127 2.37 -3.35 -9.62
CA HIS A 127 1.38 -4.37 -9.95
C HIS A 127 -0.05 -3.83 -9.88
N GLY A 128 -0.40 -3.19 -8.76
CA GLY A 128 -1.77 -2.79 -8.45
C GLY A 128 -2.26 -1.56 -9.19
N ALA A 129 -1.35 -0.69 -9.66
CA ALA A 129 -1.75 0.62 -10.18
C ALA A 129 -1.02 1.09 -11.44
N LEU A 130 0.30 0.85 -11.58
CA LEU A 130 1.10 1.54 -12.61
C LEU A 130 1.40 0.71 -13.86
N ASN A 131 1.50 -0.62 -13.76
CA ASN A 131 1.79 -1.48 -14.91
C ASN A 131 0.54 -1.71 -15.77
N GLU A 132 -0.64 -1.77 -15.14
CA GLU A 132 -1.93 -1.99 -15.80
C GLU A 132 -2.95 -0.91 -15.40
N PRO A 133 -2.85 0.32 -15.95
CA PRO A 133 -3.71 1.44 -15.55
C PRO A 133 -5.21 1.17 -15.73
N GLU A 134 -5.60 0.34 -16.69
CA GLU A 134 -6.99 -0.06 -16.93
C GLU A 134 -7.59 -0.81 -15.73
N MET A 135 -6.75 -1.50 -14.96
CA MET A 135 -7.15 -2.28 -13.78
C MET A 135 -7.05 -1.48 -12.47
N ALA A 136 -6.65 -0.21 -12.56
CA ALA A 136 -6.40 0.71 -11.45
C ALA A 136 -7.50 1.78 -11.30
N GLU A 137 -8.68 1.58 -11.91
CA GLU A 137 -9.74 2.60 -12.00
C GLU A 137 -10.16 3.17 -10.63
N LYS A 138 -10.03 2.38 -9.56
CA LYS A 138 -10.33 2.79 -8.18
C LYS A 138 -9.09 2.78 -7.28
N ALA A 139 -7.91 3.03 -7.85
CA ALA A 139 -6.68 3.26 -7.11
C ALA A 139 -6.64 4.69 -6.54
N LEU A 140 -6.31 4.84 -5.27
CA LEU A 140 -6.21 6.11 -4.56
C LEU A 140 -4.86 6.20 -3.84
N PHE A 141 -4.17 7.34 -3.98
CA PHE A 141 -2.87 7.56 -3.35
C PHE A 141 -2.90 8.71 -2.35
N TYR A 142 -2.17 8.55 -1.24
CA TYR A 142 -2.10 9.54 -0.17
C TYR A 142 -0.65 9.73 0.26
N PHE A 143 -0.14 10.96 0.14
CA PHE A 143 1.23 11.31 0.50
C PHE A 143 1.24 12.19 1.75
N ARG A 144 2.01 11.76 2.76
CA ARG A 144 2.21 12.53 3.99
C ARG A 144 2.99 13.80 3.70
N ASP A 145 2.66 14.87 4.41
CA ASP A 145 3.48 16.08 4.42
C ASP A 145 4.80 15.80 5.18
N PRO A 146 5.97 15.95 4.56
CA PRO A 146 7.25 15.78 5.27
C PRO A 146 7.39 16.73 6.46
N HIS A 147 6.75 17.91 6.45
CA HIS A 147 6.80 18.86 7.57
C HIS A 147 6.13 18.33 8.83
N TYR A 148 5.13 17.46 8.70
CA TYR A 148 4.52 16.79 9.85
C TYR A 148 5.57 16.03 10.66
N VAL A 149 6.47 15.30 9.97
CA VAL A 149 7.52 14.50 10.60
C VAL A 149 8.46 15.38 11.45
N TYR A 150 8.76 16.59 10.98
CA TYR A 150 9.59 17.55 11.73
C TYR A 150 8.87 18.20 12.92
N SER A 151 7.54 18.14 13.00
CA SER A 151 6.79 18.60 14.16
C SER A 151 6.80 17.61 15.33
N LEU A 152 7.21 16.37 15.09
CA LEU A 152 7.23 15.29 16.09
C LEU A 152 8.50 15.34 16.96
N ALA A 153 8.41 14.64 18.10
CA ALA A 153 9.55 14.39 18.99
C ALA A 153 10.68 13.64 18.26
N PRO A 154 11.96 13.80 18.67
CA PRO A 154 13.10 13.24 17.94
C PRO A 154 13.05 11.73 17.70
N ASP A 155 12.68 10.96 18.72
CA ASP A 155 12.50 9.51 18.66
C ASP A 155 11.47 9.12 17.59
N ARG A 156 10.34 9.81 17.58
CA ARG A 156 9.28 9.62 16.59
C ARG A 156 9.72 10.03 15.19
N ARG A 157 10.50 11.09 15.07
CA ARG A 157 11.03 11.57 13.78
C ARG A 157 11.96 10.54 13.15
N GLU A 158 12.86 9.94 13.92
CA GLU A 158 13.80 8.92 13.46
C GLU A 158 13.09 7.65 12.96
N GLU A 159 11.97 7.28 13.56
CA GLU A 159 11.16 6.15 13.08
C GLU A 159 10.55 6.42 11.68
N LEU A 160 10.18 7.67 11.41
CA LEU A 160 9.40 8.07 10.24
C LEU A 160 10.26 8.47 9.03
N LEU A 161 11.50 8.88 9.26
CA LEU A 161 12.45 9.24 8.20
C LEU A 161 13.26 8.03 7.73
N GLU A 162 13.69 8.07 6.47
CA GLU A 162 14.71 7.14 5.99
C GLU A 162 16.05 7.44 6.67
N GLY A 163 16.65 6.40 7.23
CA GLY A 163 17.93 6.44 7.93
C GLY A 163 18.68 5.12 7.78
N PRO A 164 19.97 5.11 8.15
CA PRO A 164 20.78 3.91 8.06
C PRO A 164 20.30 2.88 9.09
N VAL A 165 20.41 1.59 8.76
CA VAL A 165 20.22 0.51 9.74
C VAL A 165 21.58 0.04 10.27
N GLN A 166 21.58 -0.49 11.50
CA GLN A 166 22.82 -0.86 12.20
C GLN A 166 23.65 -1.86 11.39
N GLU A 167 22.99 -2.81 10.75
CA GLU A 167 23.61 -3.82 9.91
C GLU A 167 24.34 -3.20 8.70
N GLU A 168 23.77 -2.15 8.08
CA GLU A 168 24.41 -1.44 6.96
C GLU A 168 25.66 -0.66 7.41
N ILE A 169 25.63 -0.09 8.62
CA ILE A 169 26.77 0.62 9.20
C ILE A 169 27.91 -0.35 9.50
N GLU A 170 27.59 -1.53 10.01
CA GLU A 170 28.56 -2.58 10.30
C GLU A 170 29.19 -3.17 9.03
N GLU A 171 28.40 -3.36 7.98
CA GLU A 171 28.85 -3.93 6.70
C GLU A 171 29.62 -2.93 5.83
N LEU A 172 29.10 -1.70 5.69
CA LEU A 172 29.55 -0.72 4.69
C LEU A 172 30.27 0.49 5.30
N GLY A 173 30.29 0.60 6.63
CA GLY A 173 30.72 1.79 7.35
C GLY A 173 29.66 2.92 7.30
N PRO A 174 29.84 3.99 8.09
CA PRO A 174 28.89 5.10 8.17
C PRO A 174 28.61 5.78 6.82
N ASP A 175 29.64 6.05 6.03
CA ASP A 175 29.50 6.71 4.72
C ASP A 175 28.74 5.82 3.72
N GLY A 176 29.06 4.52 3.70
CA GLY A 176 28.38 3.57 2.82
C GLY A 176 26.91 3.34 3.21
N ALA A 177 26.59 3.37 4.50
CA ALA A 177 25.21 3.31 4.98
C ALA A 177 24.42 4.58 4.58
N GLU A 178 25.05 5.76 4.65
CA GLU A 178 24.41 7.00 4.21
C GLU A 178 24.18 7.03 2.68
N ASP A 179 25.12 6.50 1.89
CA ASP A 179 24.92 6.33 0.43
C ASP A 179 23.69 5.44 0.12
N ARG A 180 23.46 4.39 0.93
CA ARG A 180 22.26 3.54 0.81
C ARG A 180 20.99 4.30 1.15
N VAL A 181 21.01 5.14 2.20
CA VAL A 181 19.88 6.02 2.56
C VAL A 181 19.54 6.98 1.43
N GLU A 182 20.54 7.64 0.85
CA GLU A 182 20.34 8.56 -0.26
C GLU A 182 19.81 7.85 -1.52
N SER A 183 20.27 6.63 -1.79
CA SER A 183 19.71 5.79 -2.85
C SER A 183 18.23 5.48 -2.62
N ARG A 184 17.84 5.09 -1.40
CA ARG A 184 16.43 4.86 -1.03
C ARG A 184 15.57 6.12 -1.17
N ARG A 185 16.07 7.28 -0.72
CA ARG A 185 15.39 8.58 -0.87
C ARG A 185 15.15 8.93 -2.34
N LYS A 186 16.14 8.72 -3.21
CA LYS A 186 16.01 8.93 -4.67
C LYS A 186 14.98 7.99 -5.28
N LYS A 187 14.97 6.71 -4.91
CA LYS A 187 13.98 5.74 -5.39
C LYS A 187 12.56 6.11 -4.96
N LEU A 188 12.36 6.51 -3.69
CA LEU A 188 11.06 7.00 -3.20
C LEU A 188 10.59 8.25 -3.95
N ALA A 189 11.47 9.22 -4.18
CA ALA A 189 11.16 10.41 -4.94
C ALA A 189 10.74 10.07 -6.38
N ALA A 190 11.45 9.14 -7.03
CA ALA A 190 11.11 8.65 -8.35
C ALA A 190 9.74 7.95 -8.38
N LEU A 191 9.44 7.10 -7.38
CA LEU A 191 8.13 6.45 -7.24
C LEU A 191 7.00 7.48 -7.08
N LYS A 192 7.14 8.44 -6.15
CA LYS A 192 6.16 9.52 -5.98
C LYS A 192 5.98 10.31 -7.30
N GLY A 193 7.06 10.56 -8.04
CA GLY A 193 7.03 11.18 -9.37
C GLY A 193 6.21 10.39 -10.39
N ARG A 194 6.49 9.08 -10.53
CA ARG A 194 5.77 8.19 -11.43
C ARG A 194 4.27 8.12 -11.10
N ILE A 195 3.91 8.10 -9.82
CA ILE A 195 2.50 8.12 -9.41
C ILE A 195 1.84 9.45 -9.83
N ARG A 196 2.50 10.60 -9.65
CA ARG A 196 1.97 11.90 -10.14
C ARG A 196 1.79 11.93 -11.65
N GLU A 197 2.73 11.36 -12.40
CA GLU A 197 2.68 11.29 -13.86
C GLU A 197 1.61 10.32 -14.39
N SER A 198 1.15 9.37 -13.59
CA SER A 198 0.15 8.37 -13.98
C SER A 198 -1.26 8.94 -14.20
N GLY A 199 -1.57 10.12 -13.67
CA GLY A 199 -2.91 10.71 -13.69
C GLY A 199 -3.91 10.10 -12.70
N LEU A 200 -3.48 9.14 -11.86
CA LEU A 200 -4.31 8.56 -10.81
C LEU A 200 -4.65 9.59 -9.72
N PRO A 201 -5.79 9.44 -9.00
CA PRO A 201 -6.14 10.34 -7.90
C PRO A 201 -5.12 10.30 -6.77
N ILE A 202 -4.60 11.48 -6.39
CA ILE A 202 -3.63 11.65 -5.31
C ILE A 202 -4.11 12.75 -4.35
N ARG A 203 -3.97 12.49 -3.04
CA ARG A 203 -4.06 13.50 -1.99
C ARG A 203 -2.67 13.72 -1.40
N GLU A 204 -2.12 14.91 -1.61
CA GLU A 204 -0.79 15.26 -1.10
C GLU A 204 -0.86 16.11 0.17
N ASN A 205 0.21 16.00 0.97
CA ASN A 205 0.48 16.85 2.13
C ASN A 205 -0.60 16.78 3.22
N TYR A 206 -1.11 15.59 3.52
CA TYR A 206 -1.86 15.41 4.77
C TYR A 206 -0.89 15.50 5.96
N ARG A 207 -1.36 16.12 7.05
CA ARG A 207 -0.54 16.57 8.19
C ARG A 207 -0.80 15.80 9.47
N SER A 208 -1.67 14.80 9.45
CA SER A 208 -1.85 13.86 10.56
C SER A 208 -2.56 12.59 10.06
N PRO A 209 -2.47 11.48 10.82
CA PRO A 209 -3.27 10.29 10.57
C PRO A 209 -4.77 10.59 10.48
N GLU A 210 -5.30 11.46 11.34
CA GLU A 210 -6.72 11.83 11.33
C GLU A 210 -7.12 12.54 10.03
N GLN A 211 -6.28 13.46 9.53
CA GLN A 211 -6.54 14.11 8.26
C GLN A 211 -6.51 13.10 7.09
N LEU A 212 -5.58 12.14 7.11
CA LEU A 212 -5.61 11.02 6.16
C LEU A 212 -6.95 10.28 6.27
N GLY A 213 -7.41 9.98 7.48
CA GLY A 213 -8.65 9.25 7.69
C GLY A 213 -9.89 9.99 7.16
N GLU A 214 -9.95 11.32 7.31
CA GLU A 214 -10.98 12.17 6.72
C GLU A 214 -10.97 12.12 5.19
N LEU A 215 -9.78 12.19 4.58
CA LEU A 215 -9.59 12.12 3.12
C LEU A 215 -10.04 10.76 2.58
N VAL A 216 -9.57 9.67 3.18
CA VAL A 216 -9.93 8.30 2.78
C VAL A 216 -11.43 8.05 2.93
N LEU A 217 -12.02 8.48 4.05
CA LEU A 217 -13.46 8.35 4.26
C LEU A 217 -14.25 9.09 3.18
N LYS A 218 -13.84 10.32 2.84
CA LYS A 218 -14.48 11.13 1.80
C LYS A 218 -14.38 10.47 0.43
N ASP A 219 -13.18 10.06 0.04
CA ASP A 219 -12.93 9.52 -1.30
C ASP A 219 -13.65 8.18 -1.51
N PHE A 220 -13.62 7.28 -0.52
CA PHE A 220 -14.38 6.02 -0.61
C PHE A 220 -15.89 6.20 -0.48
N THR A 221 -16.37 7.22 0.23
CA THR A 221 -17.81 7.54 0.22
C THR A 221 -18.26 7.90 -1.20
N GLN A 222 -17.45 8.68 -1.94
CA GLN A 222 -17.75 9.00 -3.34
C GLN A 222 -17.73 7.76 -4.24
N VAL A 223 -16.78 6.84 -4.02
CA VAL A 223 -16.73 5.55 -4.73
C VAL A 223 -18.00 4.74 -4.48
N VAL A 224 -18.41 4.60 -3.22
CA VAL A 224 -19.64 3.90 -2.82
C VAL A 224 -20.88 4.61 -3.39
N ASP A 225 -20.84 5.93 -3.51
CA ASP A 225 -21.95 6.73 -4.03
C ASP A 225 -22.22 6.48 -5.53
N GLN A 226 -21.20 6.08 -6.27
CA GLN A 226 -21.24 5.80 -7.72
C GLN A 226 -21.66 4.36 -8.06
N LEU A 227 -21.75 3.46 -7.07
CA LEU A 227 -22.19 2.08 -7.27
C LEU A 227 -23.70 1.97 -7.39
#